data_AF-H9V3C4-F1
#
_entry.id   AF-H9V3C4-F1
#
_cell.length_a   1.000
_cell.length_b   1.000
_cell.length_c   1.000
_cell.angle_alpha   90.00
_cell.angle_beta   90.00
_cell.angle_gamma   90.00
#
_symmetry.space_group_name_H-M   'P 1'
#
loop_
_entity.id
_entity.type
_entity.pdbx_description
1 polymer ?
#
loop_
_entity_poly.entity_id
_entity_poly.type
_entity_poly.pdbx_seq_one_letter_code
_entity_poly.pdbx_strand_id
1 'polypeptide(L)'
;SVFDDKDISKEGPDEEFPIAVRADASSTSNSIDLPDTTSEQIGSPLPKAVNCQITQAVIGKKDNGEYNVRVVRQILWVNGVRYELQEIYGIGNSVGTDFDDNDPGKECVICMSEPRDTMILPCRHMCLCSGCTKVLRFQTKRC
;
A
#
# COMPACT_ATOMS: atom_id res chain seq x y z
N SER A 1 -1.59 -14.99 -8.49
CA SER A 1 -2.74 -15.28 -7.62
C SER A 1 -3.97 -14.66 -8.26
N VAL A 2 -4.90 -15.47 -8.75
CA VAL A 2 -6.18 -15.01 -9.29
C VAL A 2 -6.99 -14.49 -8.10
N PHE A 3 -7.55 -13.30 -8.23
CA PHE A 3 -8.42 -12.70 -7.22
C PHE A 3 -9.81 -13.35 -7.36
N ASP A 4 -10.38 -13.86 -6.27
CA ASP A 4 -11.72 -14.45 -6.27
C ASP A 4 -12.71 -13.38 -5.82
N ASP A 5 -13.68 -13.05 -6.67
CA ASP A 5 -14.77 -12.11 -6.38
C ASP A 5 -15.54 -12.50 -5.10
N LYS A 6 -15.45 -13.78 -4.70
CA LYS A 6 -16.00 -14.29 -3.43
C LYS A 6 -15.35 -13.71 -2.18
N ASP A 7 -14.18 -13.09 -2.25
CA ASP A 7 -13.58 -12.40 -1.10
C ASP A 7 -14.27 -11.07 -0.80
N ILE A 8 -14.97 -10.47 -1.78
CA ILE A 8 -15.74 -9.23 -1.61
C ILE A 8 -17.15 -9.53 -1.07
N SER A 9 -17.70 -10.70 -1.35
CA SER A 9 -19.07 -11.10 -0.94
C SER A 9 -19.14 -11.87 0.38
N LYS A 10 -18.04 -11.98 1.12
CA LYS A 10 -18.08 -12.49 2.49
C LYS A 10 -18.77 -11.44 3.36
N GLU A 11 -20.05 -11.68 3.65
CA GLU A 11 -20.76 -11.05 4.75
C GLU A 11 -19.91 -11.24 6.01
N GLY A 12 -19.40 -10.14 6.55
CA GLY A 12 -18.72 -10.17 7.85
C GLY A 12 -19.73 -10.54 8.94
N PRO A 13 -19.26 -10.89 10.15
CA PRO A 13 -20.16 -11.03 11.30
C PRO A 13 -21.03 -9.77 11.42
N ASP A 14 -22.32 -9.95 11.75
CA ASP A 14 -23.40 -8.94 11.73
C ASP A 14 -22.90 -7.49 11.87
N GLU A 15 -23.23 -6.66 10.87
CA GLU A 15 -22.95 -5.21 10.75
C GLU A 15 -21.61 -4.77 10.08
N GLU A 16 -20.89 -5.67 9.40
CA GLU A 16 -19.77 -5.30 8.51
C GLU A 16 -20.17 -5.29 7.01
N PHE A 17 -20.05 -4.15 6.34
CA PHE A 17 -20.39 -3.97 4.91
C PHE A 17 -19.12 -3.77 4.05
N PRO A 18 -18.74 -4.72 3.18
CA PRO A 18 -17.56 -4.59 2.33
C PRO A 18 -17.80 -3.61 1.18
N ILE A 19 -16.80 -2.77 0.89
CA ILE A 19 -16.79 -1.81 -0.21
C ILE A 19 -15.45 -1.91 -0.94
N ALA A 20 -15.51 -1.88 -2.27
CA ALA A 20 -14.34 -1.72 -3.13
C ALA A 20 -14.47 -0.44 -3.97
N VAL A 21 -13.49 0.45 -3.86
CA VAL A 21 -13.39 1.67 -4.67
C VAL A 21 -12.24 1.50 -5.66
N ARG A 22 -12.53 1.60 -6.95
CA ARG A 22 -11.52 1.58 -8.02
C ARG A 22 -11.36 2.99 -8.60
N ALA A 23 -10.13 3.46 -8.64
CA ALA A 23 -9.74 4.69 -9.32
C ALA A 23 -8.81 4.32 -10.50
N ASP A 24 -9.25 4.63 -11.72
CA ASP A 24 -8.54 4.31 -12.95
C ASP A 24 -7.83 5.56 -13.51
N ALA A 25 -6.62 5.37 -14.04
CA ALA A 25 -5.84 6.40 -14.73
C ALA A 25 -5.30 5.83 -16.05
N SER A 26 -5.70 6.43 -17.16
CA SER A 26 -5.21 6.08 -18.49
C SER A 26 -4.09 7.03 -18.90
N SER A 27 -2.95 6.50 -19.34
CA SER A 27 -1.89 7.33 -19.94
C SER A 27 -2.28 7.71 -21.37
N THR A 28 -2.38 9.00 -21.67
CA THR A 28 -2.94 9.55 -22.92
C THR A 28 -2.06 9.36 -24.17
N SER A 29 -0.98 8.57 -24.09
CA SER A 29 0.07 8.65 -25.11
C SER A 29 -0.20 7.94 -26.43
N ASN A 30 -1.35 7.26 -26.61
CA ASN A 30 -1.81 6.85 -27.95
C ASN A 30 -3.32 6.60 -27.92
N SER A 31 -4.07 7.58 -28.43
CA SER A 31 -5.47 7.47 -28.78
C SER A 31 -5.65 6.52 -29.97
N ILE A 32 -5.83 5.22 -29.71
CA ILE A 32 -6.62 4.31 -30.53
C ILE A 32 -7.13 3.22 -29.56
N ASP A 33 -8.45 3.16 -29.39
CA ASP A 33 -9.22 2.11 -28.72
C ASP A 33 -8.86 1.81 -27.26
N LEU A 34 -9.24 2.71 -26.34
CA LEU A 34 -9.34 2.33 -24.92
C LEU A 34 -10.57 1.39 -24.78
N PRO A 35 -10.41 0.12 -24.39
CA PRO A 35 -11.54 -0.73 -24.11
C PRO A 35 -12.33 -0.14 -22.93
N ASP A 36 -13.66 -0.17 -23.04
CA ASP A 36 -14.57 0.31 -22.01
C ASP A 36 -14.45 -0.57 -20.76
N THR A 37 -13.51 -0.21 -19.87
CA THR A 37 -13.19 -0.91 -18.62
C THR A 37 -14.31 -0.86 -17.58
N THR A 38 -15.43 -0.19 -17.90
CA THR A 38 -16.65 -0.20 -17.06
C THR A 38 -17.29 -1.59 -16.98
N SER A 39 -17.07 -2.45 -18.00
CA SER A 39 -17.65 -3.79 -18.07
C SER A 39 -16.71 -4.93 -17.60
N GLU A 40 -15.44 -4.63 -17.32
CA GLU A 40 -14.48 -5.66 -16.93
C GLU A 40 -14.59 -6.01 -15.44
N GLN A 41 -14.64 -7.33 -15.15
CA GLN A 41 -14.69 -7.88 -13.79
C GLN A 41 -13.53 -7.33 -12.94
N ILE A 42 -13.85 -6.99 -11.68
CA ILE A 42 -12.87 -6.47 -10.73
C ILE A 42 -11.79 -7.53 -10.50
N GLY A 43 -10.58 -7.31 -11.03
CA GLY A 43 -9.45 -8.23 -10.86
C GLY A 43 -9.03 -8.99 -12.12
N SER A 44 -9.69 -8.78 -13.27
CA SER A 44 -9.14 -9.17 -14.57
C SER A 44 -7.79 -8.47 -14.83
N PRO A 45 -6.88 -9.08 -15.60
CA PRO A 45 -5.68 -8.39 -16.08
C PRO A 45 -6.08 -7.16 -16.88
N LEU A 46 -5.73 -5.98 -16.39
CA LEU A 46 -6.00 -4.73 -17.07
C LEU A 46 -5.07 -4.53 -18.27
N PRO A 47 -5.51 -3.80 -19.31
CA PRO A 47 -4.64 -3.38 -20.40
C PRO A 47 -3.39 -2.67 -19.86
N LYS A 48 -2.23 -2.89 -20.49
CA LYS A 48 -0.96 -2.27 -20.05
C LYS A 48 -0.99 -0.73 -19.99
N ALA A 49 -1.89 -0.11 -20.75
CA ALA A 49 -2.06 1.34 -20.80
C ALA A 49 -2.86 1.93 -19.61
N VAL A 50 -3.50 1.06 -18.83
CA VAL A 50 -4.31 1.46 -17.68
C VAL A 50 -3.53 1.19 -16.40
N ASN A 51 -3.32 2.24 -15.63
CA ASN A 51 -2.93 2.12 -14.24
C ASN A 51 -4.19 2.27 -13.39
N CYS A 52 -4.34 1.47 -12.33
CA CYS A 52 -5.45 1.70 -11.40
C CYS A 52 -5.07 1.37 -9.97
N GLN A 53 -5.77 2.01 -9.04
CA GLN A 53 -5.69 1.70 -7.63
C GLN A 53 -7.08 1.26 -7.14
N ILE A 54 -7.11 0.10 -6.48
CA ILE A 54 -8.30 -0.44 -5.84
C ILE A 54 -8.08 -0.39 -4.34
N THR A 55 -8.96 0.31 -3.62
CA THR A 55 -9.00 0.33 -2.16
C THR A 55 -10.21 -0.46 -1.69
N GLN A 56 -9.97 -1.53 -0.93
CA GLN A 56 -11.01 -2.31 -0.28
C GLN A 56 -11.11 -1.88 1.17
N ALA A 57 -12.32 -1.61 1.61
CA ALA A 57 -12.62 -1.20 2.96
C ALA A 57 -13.87 -1.90 3.47
N VAL A 58 -13.98 -1.97 4.79
CA VAL A 58 -15.17 -2.46 5.49
C VAL A 58 -15.76 -1.30 6.26
N ILE A 59 -17.06 -1.07 6.11
CA ILE A 59 -17.82 -0.20 6.99
C ILE A 59 -18.30 -1.04 8.17
N GLY A 60 -17.88 -0.68 9.38
CA GLY A 60 -18.40 -1.23 10.62
C GLY A 60 -19.30 -0.21 11.31
N LYS A 61 -20.32 -0.70 12.03
CA LYS A 61 -21.13 0.10 12.94
C LYS A 61 -20.62 -0.09 14.36
N LYS A 62 -20.46 1.02 15.08
CA LYS A 62 -20.08 1.04 16.49
C LYS A 62 -21.32 0.91 17.37
N ASP A 63 -21.10 0.49 18.61
CA ASP A 63 -22.16 0.36 19.63
C ASP A 63 -22.93 1.67 19.91
N ASN A 64 -22.27 2.82 19.71
CA ASN A 64 -22.88 4.14 19.85
C ASN A 64 -23.73 4.56 18.63
N GLY A 65 -23.86 3.71 17.61
CA GLY A 65 -24.58 3.97 16.37
C GLY A 65 -23.79 4.73 15.29
N GLU A 66 -22.53 5.09 15.54
CA GLU A 66 -21.66 5.68 14.51
C GLU A 66 -21.14 4.62 13.54
N TYR A 67 -20.79 5.03 12.32
CA TYR A 67 -20.10 4.17 11.36
C TYR A 67 -18.63 4.52 11.27
N ASN A 68 -17.76 3.51 11.14
CA ASN A 68 -16.35 3.68 10.83
C ASN A 68 -16.00 2.93 9.54
N VAL A 69 -15.09 3.49 8.76
CA VAL A 69 -14.55 2.84 7.56
C VAL A 69 -13.13 2.38 7.86
N ARG A 70 -12.82 1.11 7.60
CA ARG A 70 -11.49 0.53 7.78
C ARG A 70 -10.99 -0.03 6.46
N VAL A 71 -9.86 0.48 5.97
CA VAL A 71 -9.18 -0.08 4.80
C VAL A 71 -8.61 -1.44 5.17
N VAL A 72 -8.97 -2.47 4.42
CA VAL A 72 -8.49 -3.85 4.63
C VAL A 72 -7.40 -4.23 3.65
N ARG A 73 -7.46 -3.68 2.42
CA ARG A 73 -6.54 -4.04 1.34
C ARG A 73 -6.43 -2.93 0.32
N GLN A 74 -5.25 -2.72 -0.22
CA GLN A 74 -5.03 -1.85 -1.36
C GLN A 74 -4.25 -2.59 -2.44
N ILE A 75 -4.68 -2.42 -3.69
CA ILE A 75 -4.12 -3.10 -4.85
C ILE A 75 -3.79 -2.04 -5.89
N LEU A 76 -2.60 -2.13 -6.46
CA LEU A 76 -2.13 -1.26 -7.53
C LEU A 76 -1.90 -2.10 -8.79
N TRP A 77 -2.48 -1.66 -9.91
CA TRP A 77 -2.19 -2.19 -11.23
C TRP A 77 -1.33 -1.19 -11.99
N VAL A 78 -0.14 -1.61 -12.40
CA VAL A 78 0.77 -0.81 -13.22
C VAL A 78 1.34 -1.66 -14.34
N ASN A 79 1.24 -1.19 -15.58
CA ASN A 79 1.73 -1.89 -16.77
C ASN A 79 1.20 -3.34 -16.88
N GLY A 80 -0.06 -3.57 -16.47
CA GLY A 80 -0.68 -4.90 -16.45
C GLY A 80 -0.18 -5.84 -15.34
N VAL A 81 0.63 -5.34 -14.40
CA VAL A 81 1.11 -6.10 -13.24
C VAL A 81 0.38 -5.66 -11.99
N ARG A 82 -0.09 -6.63 -11.21
CA ARG A 82 -0.79 -6.45 -9.95
C ARG A 82 0.18 -6.45 -8.77
N TYR A 83 0.13 -5.39 -7.97
CA TYR A 83 0.86 -5.23 -6.73
C TYR A 83 -0.12 -5.08 -5.57
N GLU A 84 0.21 -5.68 -4.43
CA GLU A 84 -0.52 -5.46 -3.19
C GLU A 84 0.25 -4.44 -2.35
N LEU A 85 -0.43 -3.36 -1.97
CA LEU A 85 0.21 -2.28 -1.23
C LEU A 85 0.33 -2.69 0.24
N GLN A 86 1.53 -2.56 0.77
CA GLN A 86 1.81 -2.74 2.19
C GLN A 86 2.42 -1.47 2.72
N GLU A 87 2.00 -1.09 3.92
CA GLU A 87 2.57 0.05 4.63
C GLU A 87 4.08 -0.12 4.85
N ILE A 88 4.80 0.95 5.10
CA ILE A 88 6.18 0.86 5.57
C ILE A 88 6.24 1.66 6.86
N TYR A 89 6.56 0.99 7.95
CA TYR A 89 6.59 1.63 9.25
C TYR A 89 7.87 2.45 9.39
N GLY A 90 7.75 3.65 9.97
CA GLY A 90 8.89 4.54 10.18
C GLY A 90 9.25 5.42 8.98
N ILE A 91 8.48 5.37 7.88
CA ILE A 91 8.48 6.41 6.86
C ILE A 91 7.58 7.54 7.38
N GLY A 92 8.18 8.53 8.05
CA GLY A 92 7.45 9.70 8.52
C GLY A 92 6.77 10.45 7.37
N ASN A 93 5.58 10.98 7.62
CA ASN A 93 4.77 11.74 6.65
C ASN A 93 5.48 13.06 6.31
N SER A 94 6.44 13.04 5.38
CA SER A 94 7.26 14.19 4.97
C SER A 94 6.50 15.23 4.13
N VAL A 95 5.18 15.27 4.22
CA VAL A 95 4.29 16.25 3.56
C VAL A 95 3.70 17.25 4.56
N GLY A 96 4.27 17.36 5.76
CA GLY A 96 4.15 18.53 6.63
C GLY A 96 5.35 19.46 6.40
N THR A 97 5.08 20.73 6.13
CA THR A 97 6.01 21.80 5.74
C THR A 97 6.99 22.26 6.82
N ASP A 98 7.46 21.37 7.69
CA ASP A 98 8.43 21.72 8.72
C ASP A 98 9.75 21.05 8.35
N PHE A 99 10.56 21.79 7.59
CA PHE A 99 11.99 21.54 7.40
C PHE A 99 12.74 21.82 8.70
N ASP A 100 12.35 21.17 9.79
CA ASP A 100 13.23 21.06 10.94
C ASP A 100 14.17 19.89 10.63
N ASP A 101 15.38 20.23 10.21
CA ASP A 101 16.49 19.31 9.91
C ASP A 101 16.93 18.52 11.16
N ASN A 102 16.27 18.78 12.28
CA ASN A 102 16.54 18.21 13.60
C ASN A 102 15.45 17.24 14.05
N ASP A 103 14.64 16.68 13.14
CA ASP A 103 13.70 15.61 13.47
C ASP A 103 14.45 14.29 13.73
N PRO A 104 14.61 13.85 14.99
CA PRO A 104 15.31 12.60 15.32
C PRO A 104 14.57 11.37 14.77
N GLY A 105 13.36 11.56 14.22
CA GLY A 105 12.56 10.56 13.55
C GLY A 105 13.04 10.13 12.15
N LYS A 106 14.06 10.76 11.56
CA LYS A 106 14.48 10.48 10.16
C LYS A 106 15.83 9.78 10.02
N GLU A 107 16.65 9.76 11.07
CA GLU A 107 17.99 9.19 11.07
C GLU A 107 18.00 7.71 11.46
N CYS A 108 18.98 6.98 10.94
CA CYS A 108 19.24 5.58 11.28
C CYS A 108 19.39 5.41 12.80
N VAL A 109 18.63 4.48 13.38
CA VAL A 109 18.63 4.28 14.84
C VAL A 109 19.93 3.69 15.40
N ILE A 110 20.86 3.28 14.53
CA ILE A 110 22.17 2.72 14.92
C ILE A 110 23.24 3.79 14.91
N CYS A 111 23.40 4.53 13.80
CA CYS A 111 24.46 5.54 13.70
C CYS A 111 24.01 6.94 14.11
N MET A 112 22.70 7.23 14.13
CA MET A 112 22.15 8.56 14.44
C MET A 112 22.82 9.66 13.60
N SER A 113 23.01 9.40 12.30
CA SER A 113 23.70 10.34 11.41
C SER A 113 23.23 10.21 9.97
N GLU A 114 23.18 8.98 9.45
CA GLU A 114 22.73 8.73 8.08
C GLU A 114 21.21 8.58 8.01
N PRO A 115 20.55 9.01 6.92
CA PRO A 115 19.12 8.86 6.75
C PRO A 115 18.70 7.38 6.67
N ARG A 116 17.46 7.10 7.09
CA ARG A 116 16.85 5.78 6.91
C ARG A 116 16.57 5.56 5.43
N ASP A 117 17.16 4.51 4.85
CA ASP A 117 17.02 4.15 3.43
C ASP A 117 16.71 2.66 3.23
N THR A 118 16.70 1.88 4.32
CA THR A 118 16.63 0.43 4.27
C THR A 118 15.46 -0.08 5.11
N MET A 119 14.57 -0.82 4.45
CA MET A 119 13.49 -1.56 5.11
C MET A 119 14.00 -2.94 5.56
N ILE A 120 13.64 -3.33 6.79
CA ILE A 120 13.91 -4.66 7.32
C ILE A 120 12.71 -5.57 7.08
N LEU A 121 12.94 -6.69 6.38
CA LEU A 121 11.97 -7.76 6.23
C LEU A 121 12.18 -8.82 7.33
N PRO A 122 11.12 -9.49 7.81
CA PRO A 122 9.72 -9.40 7.36
C PRO A 122 8.91 -8.28 8.03
N CYS A 123 9.49 -7.52 8.97
CA CYS A 123 8.75 -6.58 9.82
C CYS A 123 8.38 -5.24 9.17
N ARG A 124 8.87 -4.95 7.95
CA ARG A 124 8.60 -3.72 7.18
C ARG A 124 8.96 -2.40 7.88
N HIS A 125 9.88 -2.42 8.84
CA HIS A 125 10.34 -1.19 9.49
C HIS A 125 11.50 -0.59 8.69
N MET A 126 11.38 0.68 8.33
CA MET A 126 12.44 1.48 7.72
C MET A 126 13.08 2.33 8.81
N CYS A 127 14.05 1.75 9.51
CA CYS A 127 14.72 2.39 10.66
C CYS A 127 16.26 2.43 10.53
N LEU A 128 16.82 1.82 9.49
CA LEU A 128 18.26 1.70 9.29
C LEU A 128 18.72 2.38 8.01
N CYS A 129 19.99 2.82 8.01
CA CYS A 129 20.71 3.12 6.79
C CYS A 129 21.36 1.86 6.20
N SER A 130 21.69 1.91 4.92
CA SER A 130 22.26 0.79 4.16
C SER A 130 23.64 0.39 4.67
N GLY A 131 24.42 1.34 5.20
CA GLY A 131 25.71 1.07 5.85
C GLY A 131 25.56 0.17 7.08
N CYS A 132 24.69 0.55 8.02
CA CYS A 132 24.46 -0.24 9.23
C CYS A 132 23.79 -1.58 8.94
N THR A 133 22.87 -1.64 7.96
CA THR A 133 22.22 -2.89 7.58
C THR A 133 23.20 -3.92 7.02
N LYS A 134 24.17 -3.49 6.19
CA LYS A 134 25.22 -4.38 5.68
C LYS A 134 26.00 -5.01 6.82
N VAL A 135 26.40 -4.23 7.82
CA VAL A 135 27.16 -4.73 8.98
C VAL A 135 26.33 -5.76 9.76
N LEU A 136 25.05 -5.46 10.06
CA LEU A 136 24.18 -6.38 10.80
C LEU A 136 23.95 -7.71 10.09
N ARG A 137 23.79 -7.69 8.76
CA ARG A 137 23.62 -8.90 7.95
C ARG A 137 24.81 -9.86 8.05
N PHE A 138 26.03 -9.32 8.16
CA PHE A 138 27.23 -10.14 8.29
C PHE A 138 27.50 -10.59 9.74
N GLN A 139 27.03 -9.82 10.74
CA GLN A 139 27.24 -10.14 12.15
C GLN A 139 26.19 -11.08 12.74
N THR A 140 25.00 -11.18 12.13
CA THR A 140 23.89 -11.98 12.66
C THR A 140 23.24 -12.84 11.58
N LYS A 141 23.08 -14.15 11.84
CA LYS A 141 22.35 -15.08 10.96
C LYS A 141 20.84 -15.11 11.23
N ARG A 142 20.26 -14.03 11.76
CA ARG A 142 18.85 -13.97 12.23
C ARG A 142 17.96 -13.07 11.36
N CYS A 143 18.45 -12.66 10.20
CA CYS A 143 17.72 -11.87 9.21
C CYS A 143 17.15 -12.74 8.10
#